data_AF-A0A1M7EH18-F1
#
_entry.id   AF-A0A1M7EH18-F1
#
_cell.length_a   1.000
_cell.length_b   1.000
_cell.length_c   1.000
_cell.angle_alpha   90.00
_cell.angle_beta   90.00
_cell.angle_gamma   90.00
#
_symmetry.space_group_name_H-M   'P 1'
#
loop_
_entity.id
_entity.type
_entity.pdbx_description
1 polymer ?
#
loop_
_entity_poly.entity_id
_entity_poly.type
_entity_poly.pdbx_seq_one_letter_code
_entity_poly.pdbx_strand_id
1 'polypeptide(L)' 'MIRRWKDEPAAHDWDARVKQLLAEARELPNGPERSEALKKAEQLRIAADMKRLFTKPRE' A
#
# COMPACT_ATOMS: atom_id res chain seq x y z
N MET A 1 13.61 30.13 -0.18
CA MET A 1 12.32 29.48 -0.54
C MET A 1 12.56 28.61 -1.76
N ILE A 2 12.56 27.28 -1.66
CA ILE A 2 12.60 26.37 -2.82
C ILE A 2 11.43 25.40 -2.70
N ARG A 3 10.65 25.35 -3.77
CA ARG A 3 9.30 24.79 -3.87
C ARG A 3 9.33 23.26 -3.81
N ARG A 4 8.52 22.72 -2.90
CA ARG A 4 7.54 21.64 -3.10
C ARG A 4 7.88 20.61 -4.20
N TRP A 5 8.67 19.59 -3.83
CA TRP A 5 8.70 18.27 -4.47
C TRP A 5 8.04 17.25 -3.54
N LYS A 6 6.80 17.54 -3.10
CA LYS A 6 6.08 16.74 -2.10
C LYS A 6 4.75 16.25 -2.66
N ASP A 7 4.78 15.71 -3.88
CA ASP A 7 3.58 15.21 -4.57
C ASP A 7 3.87 13.99 -5.45
N GLU A 8 4.99 13.28 -5.24
CA GLU A 8 5.01 11.85 -5.55
C GLU A 8 4.54 11.14 -4.27
N PRO A 9 3.49 10.29 -4.33
CA PRO A 9 3.15 9.46 -3.18
C PRO A 9 4.36 8.58 -2.93
N ALA A 10 5.18 8.98 -1.96
CA ALA A 10 6.37 8.26 -1.57
C ALA A 10 5.91 6.82 -1.28
N ALA A 11 6.74 5.81 -1.58
CA ALA A 11 6.40 4.42 -1.30
C ALA A 11 5.87 4.18 0.15
N HIS A 12 6.17 5.11 1.06
CA HIS A 12 5.63 5.24 2.40
C HIS A 12 4.10 5.38 2.49
N ASP A 13 3.45 6.10 1.57
CA ASP A 13 1.98 6.27 1.53
C ASP A 13 1.26 4.94 1.24
N TRP A 14 1.87 4.09 0.39
CA TRP A 14 1.31 2.78 0.09
C TRP A 14 1.45 1.82 1.28
N ASP A 15 2.59 1.85 1.98
CA ASP A 15 2.79 1.03 3.18
C ASP A 15 1.83 1.45 4.31
N ALA A 16 1.58 2.76 4.47
CA ALA A 16 0.59 3.28 5.41
C ALA A 16 -0.83 2.81 5.08
N ARG A 17 -1.22 2.83 3.80
CA ARG A 17 -2.54 2.31 3.35
C ARG A 17 -2.68 0.82 3.56
N VAL A 18 -1.63 0.03 3.30
CA VAL A 18 -1.64 -1.42 3.56
C VAL A 18 -1.78 -1.71 5.06
N LYS A 19 -1.10 -0.94 5.92
CA LYS A 19 -1.25 -1.06 7.38
C LYS A 19 -2.66 -0.72 7.86
N GLN A 20 -3.28 0.33 7.32
CA GLN A 20 -4.68 0.65 7.62
C GLN A 20 -5.62 -0.48 7.19
N LEU A 21 -5.48 -1.00 5.97
CA LEU A 21 -6.30 -2.14 5.51
C LEU A 21 -6.10 -3.39 6.38
N LEU A 22 -4.87 -3.66 6.84
CA LEU A 22 -4.59 -4.78 7.74
C LEU A 22 -5.17 -4.59 9.13
N ALA A 23 -5.21 -3.35 9.64
CA ALA A 23 -5.86 -3.03 10.89
C ALA A 23 -7.37 -3.26 10.79
N GLU A 24 -7.99 -2.73 9.74
CA GLU A 24 -9.42 -2.89 9.47
C GLU A 24 -9.79 -4.37 9.26
N ALA A 25 -8.95 -5.13 8.53
CA ALA A 25 -9.11 -6.58 8.36
C ALA A 25 -8.98 -7.37 9.68
N ARG A 26 -8.25 -6.86 10.67
CA ARG A 26 -8.12 -7.51 11.99
C ARG A 26 -9.30 -7.23 12.89
N GLU A 27 -9.98 -6.10 12.70
CA GLU A 27 -11.21 -5.75 13.41
C GLU A 27 -12.42 -6.54 12.87
N LEU A 28 -12.34 -7.05 11.64
CA LEU A 28 -13.37 -7.91 11.07
C LEU A 28 -13.44 -9.28 11.77
N PRO A 29 -14.65 -9.79 12.04
CA PRO A 29 -14.83 -11.12 12.58
C PRO A 29 -14.28 -12.18 11.61
N ASN A 30 -13.88 -13.33 12.16
CA ASN A 30 -13.38 -14.43 11.35
C ASN A 30 -14.47 -14.89 10.37
N GLY A 31 -14.23 -14.65 9.08
CA GLY A 31 -15.18 -14.89 8.02
C GLY A 31 -14.60 -14.57 6.64
N PRO A 32 -15.37 -14.79 5.57
CA PRO A 32 -14.94 -14.52 4.20
C PRO A 32 -14.52 -13.05 4.00
N GLU A 33 -15.16 -12.11 4.68
CA GLU A 33 -14.88 -10.68 4.62
C GLU A 33 -13.46 -10.33 5.09
N ARG A 34 -12.97 -10.99 6.15
CA ARG A 34 -11.59 -10.85 6.62
C ARG A 34 -10.59 -11.37 5.58
N SER A 35 -10.88 -12.51 4.96
CA SER A 35 -10.02 -13.08 3.91
C SER A 35 -9.97 -12.17 2.68
N GLU A 36 -11.10 -11.56 2.29
CA GLU A 36 -11.13 -10.58 1.20
C GLU A 36 -10.35 -9.30 1.53
N ALA A 37 -10.47 -8.79 2.76
CA ALA A 37 -9.73 -7.62 3.21
C ALA A 37 -8.21 -7.86 3.22
N LEU A 38 -7.76 -9.04 3.70
CA LEU A 38 -6.37 -9.46 3.64
C LEU A 38 -5.87 -9.59 2.20
N LYS A 39 -6.68 -10.17 1.31
CA LYS A 39 -6.35 -10.33 -0.11
C LYS A 39 -6.21 -8.98 -0.82
N LYS A 40 -7.08 -8.02 -0.51
CA LYS A 40 -6.98 -6.63 -1.01
C LYS A 40 -5.71 -5.94 -0.51
N ALA A 41 -5.34 -6.13 0.77
CA ALA A 41 -4.11 -5.58 1.33
C ALA A 41 -2.86 -6.13 0.62
N GLU A 42 -2.85 -7.43 0.29
CA GLU A 42 -1.76 -8.07 -0.43
C GLU A 42 -1.65 -7.57 -1.88
N GLN A 43 -2.79 -7.43 -2.58
CA GLN A 43 -2.82 -6.84 -3.92
C GLN A 43 -2.30 -5.40 -3.95
N LEU A 44 -2.64 -4.59 -2.95
CA LEU A 44 -2.14 -3.23 -2.79
C LEU A 44 -0.62 -3.19 -2.60
N ARG A 45 -0.06 -4.12 -1.82
CA ARG A 45 1.39 -4.25 -1.62
C ARG A 45 2.10 -4.65 -2.91
N ILE A 46 1.54 -5.60 -3.68
CA ILE A 46 2.08 -6.01 -4.98
C ILE A 46 2.04 -4.83 -5.97
N ALA A 47 0.94 -4.08 -6.02
CA ALA A 47 0.82 -2.92 -6.90
C ALA A 47 1.82 -1.81 -6.54
N ALA A 48 2.05 -1.57 -5.24
CA ALA A 48 3.05 -0.63 -4.76
C ALA A 48 4.48 -1.08 -5.09
N ASP A 49 4.78 -2.37 -4.93
CA ASP A 49 6.09 -2.94 -5.26
C ASP A 49 6.35 -2.90 -6.77
N MET A 50 5.35 -3.24 -7.60
CA MET A 50 5.43 -3.08 -9.05
C MET A 50 5.69 -1.63 -9.43
N LYS A 51 4.92 -0.67 -8.89
CA LYS A 51 5.17 0.76 -9.12
C LYS A 51 6.61 1.13 -8.78
N ARG A 52 7.11 0.69 -7.62
CA ARG A 52 8.50 0.95 -7.18
C ARG A 52 9.54 0.33 -8.12
N LEU A 53 9.28 -0.87 -8.64
CA LEU A 53 10.15 -1.56 -9.59
C LEU A 53 10.19 -0.83 -10.95
N PHE A 54 9.04 -0.33 -11.41
CA PHE A 54 8.93 0.43 -12.66
C PHE A 54 9.42 1.88 -12.54
N THR A 55 9.49 2.46 -11.33
CA THR A 55 10.01 3.83 -11.10
C THR A 55 11.50 3.85 -10.73
N LYS A 56 12.15 2.69 -10.60
CA LYS A 56 13.61 2.64 -10.41
C LYS A 56 14.27 2.47 -11.78
N PRO A 57 14.93 3.50 -12.37
CA PRO A 57 15.86 3.24 -13.45
C PRO A 57 16.95 2.32 -12.89
N ARG A 58 17.17 1.21 -13.61
CA ARG A 58 18.27 0.29 -13.38
C ARG A 58 19.55 1.07 -13.72
N GLU A 59 20.23 1.62 -12.71
CA GLU A 59 21.59 2.15 -12.84
C GLU A 59 22.57 1.04 -13.26
#